data_AF-A0A9D8XC25-F1
#
_entry.id   AF-A0A9D8XC25-F1
#
_cell.length_a   1.000
_cell.length_b   1.000
_cell.length_c   1.000
_cell.angle_alpha   90.00
_cell.angle_beta   90.00
_cell.angle_gamma   90.00
#
_symmetry.space_group_name_H-M   'P 1'
#
loop_
_entity.id
_entity.type
_entity.pdbx_description
1 polymer ?
#
loop_
_entity_poly.entity_id
_entity_poly.type
_entity_poly.pdbx_seq_one_letter_code
_entity_poly.pdbx_strand_id
1 'polypeptide(L)'
;KEGLIDQIVASCFFSTGDFNIVAEDWKKAVGDPDFPVFTAVDDGVSCGSGTVRTRMTPEMYAGWANAMLGNGTDGLYLFNLVYRPDVFQQIIARGFEPEKILNVHRRHVVTYRDFMAAYGKKELDEERQLPRFLHEPHDVRIQFGKRPETDGKLWVSAGFFAGEGLKEAEFQVRLNGAEALSAEELSDPKAFGGMARAVRFQVPLSAAKDGLNTVSIAMRSGKVQRVGWLEMEFVPAEKSE
;
A
#
# COMPACT_ATOMS: atom_id res chain seq x y z
N LYS A 1 -28.46 10.38 -12.36
CA LYS A 1 -29.45 11.16 -13.16
C LYS A 1 -30.90 10.83 -12.81
N GLU A 2 -31.28 9.57 -12.61
CA GLU A 2 -32.65 9.19 -12.21
C GLU A 2 -32.96 9.37 -10.70
N GLY A 3 -31.98 9.79 -9.90
CA GLY A 3 -32.17 10.05 -8.47
C GLY A 3 -32.32 8.80 -7.59
N LEU A 4 -31.89 7.63 -8.08
CA LEU A 4 -32.03 6.35 -7.37
C LEU A 4 -31.04 6.17 -6.21
N ILE A 5 -29.91 6.84 -6.28
CA ILE A 5 -28.85 6.84 -5.26
C ILE A 5 -28.35 8.27 -5.08
N ASP A 6 -27.87 8.57 -3.88
CA ASP A 6 -27.35 9.86 -3.43
C ASP A 6 -25.86 9.80 -3.04
N GLN A 7 -25.27 8.60 -2.95
CA GLN A 7 -23.86 8.39 -2.70
C GLN A 7 -23.36 7.07 -3.31
N ILE A 8 -22.04 7.00 -3.54
CA ILE A 8 -21.32 5.75 -3.87
C ILE A 8 -20.29 5.47 -2.79
N VAL A 9 -20.20 4.19 -2.40
CA VAL A 9 -19.08 3.67 -1.61
C VAL A 9 -18.28 2.72 -2.50
N ALA A 10 -17.17 3.20 -3.06
CA ALA A 10 -16.28 2.41 -3.89
C ALA A 10 -15.34 1.57 -3.01
N SER A 11 -15.33 0.25 -3.20
CA SER A 11 -14.68 -0.69 -2.28
C SER A 11 -13.94 -1.81 -3.01
N CYS A 12 -12.93 -2.35 -2.35
CA CYS A 12 -12.49 -3.73 -2.55
C CYS A 12 -13.59 -4.74 -2.13
N PHE A 13 -13.44 -6.01 -2.50
CA PHE A 13 -14.35 -7.08 -2.06
C PHE A 13 -13.97 -7.66 -0.70
N PHE A 14 -12.81 -8.33 -0.58
CA PHE A 14 -12.40 -8.98 0.67
C PHE A 14 -10.91 -9.34 0.75
N SER A 15 -10.33 -9.83 -0.33
CA SER A 15 -8.97 -10.40 -0.36
C SER A 15 -7.87 -9.38 -0.04
N THR A 16 -8.06 -8.12 -0.39
CA THR A 16 -7.17 -7.03 0.00
C THR A 16 -7.88 -5.69 -0.01
N GLY A 17 -7.52 -4.79 0.90
CA GLY A 17 -7.81 -3.37 0.76
C GLY A 17 -7.23 -2.81 -0.55
N ASP A 18 -7.94 -1.89 -1.19
CA ASP A 18 -7.45 -1.18 -2.38
C ASP A 18 -6.95 0.22 -1.99
N PHE A 19 -5.65 0.47 -2.20
CA PHE A 19 -4.98 1.72 -1.89
C PHE A 19 -4.99 2.70 -3.09
N ASN A 20 -5.65 2.38 -4.20
CA ASN A 20 -5.63 3.21 -5.40
C ASN A 20 -7.02 3.35 -6.08
N ILE A 21 -8.08 3.47 -5.30
CA ILE A 21 -9.39 3.91 -5.79
C ILE A 21 -9.34 5.42 -6.05
N VAL A 22 -9.72 5.87 -7.25
CA VAL A 22 -9.74 7.28 -7.67
C VAL A 22 -11.19 7.75 -7.70
N ALA A 23 -11.56 8.69 -6.82
CA ALA A 23 -12.96 9.12 -6.69
C ALA A 23 -13.47 9.86 -7.93
N GLU A 24 -12.59 10.60 -8.62
CA GLU A 24 -12.92 11.32 -9.84
C GLU A 24 -13.43 10.39 -10.96
N ASP A 25 -12.89 9.17 -11.07
CA ASP A 25 -13.35 8.19 -12.07
C ASP A 25 -14.83 7.83 -11.85
N TRP A 26 -15.26 7.73 -10.59
CA TRP A 26 -16.65 7.43 -10.22
C TRP A 26 -17.58 8.63 -10.45
N LYS A 27 -17.14 9.83 -10.03
CA LYS A 27 -17.87 11.08 -10.29
C LYS A 27 -18.10 11.28 -11.80
N LYS A 28 -17.07 11.02 -12.60
CA LYS A 28 -17.15 11.02 -14.07
C LYS A 28 -18.10 9.96 -14.62
N ALA A 29 -18.09 8.74 -14.08
CA ALA A 29 -18.99 7.67 -14.50
C ALA A 29 -20.47 7.99 -14.22
N VAL A 30 -20.76 8.66 -13.10
CA VAL A 30 -22.10 9.18 -12.77
C VAL A 30 -22.47 10.37 -13.66
N GLY A 31 -21.47 11.12 -14.12
CA GLY A 31 -21.63 12.34 -14.91
C GLY A 31 -21.96 13.55 -14.05
N ASP A 32 -21.50 13.57 -12.81
CA ASP A 32 -21.69 14.66 -11.84
C ASP A 32 -20.41 14.81 -10.98
N PRO A 33 -19.65 15.92 -11.13
CA PRO A 33 -18.41 16.14 -10.40
C PRO A 33 -18.61 16.38 -8.90
N ASP A 34 -19.82 16.72 -8.46
CA ASP A 34 -20.14 17.00 -7.07
C ASP A 34 -20.83 15.79 -6.39
N PHE A 35 -20.98 14.67 -7.10
CA PHE A 35 -21.63 13.48 -6.57
C PHE A 35 -20.79 12.86 -5.42
N PRO A 36 -21.37 12.59 -4.24
CA PRO A 36 -20.63 12.05 -3.11
C PRO A 36 -20.05 10.66 -3.39
N VAL A 37 -18.73 10.55 -3.33
CA VAL A 37 -17.99 9.30 -3.48
C VAL A 37 -17.10 9.06 -2.27
N PHE A 38 -17.43 8.00 -1.54
CA PHE A 38 -16.65 7.50 -0.42
C PHE A 38 -15.80 6.31 -0.89
N THR A 39 -14.64 6.14 -0.28
CA THR A 39 -13.76 4.99 -0.52
C THR A 39 -13.76 4.10 0.70
N ALA A 40 -13.91 2.80 0.47
CA ALA A 40 -13.93 1.80 1.53
C ALA A 40 -12.70 0.89 1.51
N VAL A 41 -12.39 0.35 2.68
CA VAL A 41 -11.38 -0.70 2.86
C VAL A 41 -11.93 -1.79 3.77
N ASP A 42 -11.52 -3.03 3.50
CA ASP A 42 -11.70 -4.17 4.41
C ASP A 42 -10.56 -4.18 5.46
N ASP A 43 -10.59 -5.14 6.38
CA ASP A 43 -9.67 -5.21 7.51
C ASP A 43 -8.36 -5.96 7.24
N GLY A 44 -8.09 -6.28 5.98
CA GLY A 44 -6.92 -7.05 5.60
C GLY A 44 -6.36 -6.67 4.24
N VAL A 45 -5.11 -7.05 4.04
CA VAL A 45 -4.28 -6.64 2.91
C VAL A 45 -3.48 -7.84 2.39
N SER A 46 -3.30 -7.87 1.08
CA SER A 46 -2.55 -8.90 0.36
C SER A 46 -1.96 -8.28 -0.91
N CYS A 47 -0.69 -8.57 -1.19
CA CYS A 47 -0.01 -8.04 -2.39
C CYS A 47 -0.36 -8.81 -3.67
N GLY A 48 -0.90 -10.03 -3.58
CA GLY A 48 -1.27 -10.81 -4.76
C GLY A 48 -1.62 -12.26 -4.50
N SER A 49 -1.62 -13.06 -5.56
CA SER A 49 -1.85 -14.50 -5.46
C SER A 49 -0.69 -15.19 -4.74
N GLY A 50 -1.03 -16.11 -3.83
CA GLY A 50 -0.04 -16.85 -3.04
C GLY A 50 0.54 -16.10 -1.84
N THR A 51 0.19 -14.82 -1.62
CA THR A 51 0.51 -14.12 -0.36
C THR A 51 -0.58 -14.34 0.67
N VAL A 52 -0.20 -14.42 1.94
CA VAL A 52 -1.16 -14.55 3.04
C VAL A 52 -1.83 -13.20 3.29
N ARG A 53 -3.17 -13.17 3.25
CA ARG A 53 -3.95 -12.00 3.67
C ARG A 53 -3.64 -11.72 5.14
N THR A 54 -3.02 -10.58 5.40
CA THR A 54 -2.67 -10.13 6.75
C THR A 54 -3.66 -9.06 7.18
N ARG A 55 -4.00 -9.01 8.47
CA ARG A 55 -4.88 -7.95 8.97
C ARG A 55 -4.16 -6.60 8.92
N MET A 56 -4.87 -5.53 8.57
CA MET A 56 -4.30 -4.19 8.55
C MET A 56 -3.97 -3.68 9.96
N THR A 57 -2.85 -2.99 10.08
CA THR A 57 -2.42 -2.29 11.30
C THR A 57 -2.91 -0.82 11.28
N PRO A 58 -2.94 -0.11 12.42
CA PRO A 58 -3.29 1.31 12.46
C PRO A 58 -2.47 2.21 11.50
N GLU A 59 -1.22 1.84 11.24
CA GLU A 59 -0.31 2.52 10.31
C GLU A 59 -0.69 2.23 8.85
N MET A 60 -1.14 1.01 8.53
CA MET A 60 -1.67 0.68 7.21
C MET A 60 -2.97 1.42 6.92
N TYR A 61 -3.84 1.55 7.92
CA TYR A 61 -5.05 2.37 7.80
C TYR A 61 -4.73 3.86 7.61
N ALA A 62 -3.73 4.40 8.33
CA ALA A 62 -3.26 5.77 8.11
C ALA A 62 -2.73 5.97 6.67
N GLY A 63 -1.98 5.00 6.15
CA GLY A 63 -1.46 5.04 4.79
C GLY A 63 -2.58 4.97 3.75
N TRP A 64 -3.54 4.06 3.93
CA TRP A 64 -4.74 3.96 3.09
C TRP A 64 -5.56 5.26 3.10
N ALA A 65 -5.85 5.80 4.29
CA ALA A 65 -6.60 7.05 4.42
C ALA A 65 -5.89 8.21 3.70
N ASN A 66 -4.58 8.37 3.90
CA ASN A 66 -3.79 9.40 3.22
C ASN A 66 -3.80 9.23 1.69
N ALA A 67 -3.74 7.98 1.21
CA ALA A 67 -3.86 7.64 -0.21
C ALA A 67 -5.23 8.03 -0.78
N MET A 68 -6.32 7.66 -0.11
CA MET A 68 -7.68 7.91 -0.58
C MET A 68 -8.06 9.40 -0.55
N LEU A 69 -7.64 10.13 0.47
CA LEU A 69 -7.80 11.58 0.53
C LEU A 69 -7.02 12.26 -0.62
N GLY A 70 -5.80 11.80 -0.91
CA GLY A 70 -5.04 12.26 -2.07
C GLY A 70 -5.69 11.92 -3.41
N ASN A 71 -6.56 10.91 -3.45
CA ASN A 71 -7.35 10.50 -4.61
C ASN A 71 -8.75 11.15 -4.68
N GLY A 72 -9.01 12.16 -3.83
CA GLY A 72 -10.22 13.00 -3.93
C GLY A 72 -11.50 12.37 -3.36
N THR A 73 -11.38 11.39 -2.48
CA THR A 73 -12.55 10.82 -1.78
C THR A 73 -13.25 11.88 -0.91
N ASP A 74 -14.58 11.86 -0.88
CA ASP A 74 -15.38 12.74 -0.04
C ASP A 74 -15.53 12.19 1.40
N GLY A 75 -15.16 10.92 1.60
CA GLY A 75 -15.08 10.33 2.93
C GLY A 75 -14.58 8.88 2.93
N LEU A 76 -14.29 8.39 4.12
CA LEU A 76 -13.66 7.09 4.34
C LEU A 76 -14.65 6.14 5.02
N TYR A 77 -14.81 4.95 4.45
CA TYR A 77 -15.67 3.89 4.99
C TYR A 77 -14.83 2.69 5.44
N LEU A 78 -15.06 2.20 6.65
CA LEU A 78 -14.28 1.11 7.24
C LEU A 78 -15.13 -0.16 7.35
N PHE A 79 -14.98 -1.07 6.39
CA PHE A 79 -15.71 -2.33 6.37
C PHE A 79 -14.96 -3.38 7.19
N ASN A 80 -15.68 -4.27 7.90
CA ASN A 80 -15.15 -5.30 8.81
C ASN A 80 -14.26 -4.84 9.98
N LEU A 81 -13.89 -3.56 10.10
CA LEU A 81 -13.07 -3.05 11.20
C LEU A 81 -13.74 -3.25 12.59
N VAL A 82 -15.07 -3.35 12.64
CA VAL A 82 -15.81 -3.64 13.88
C VAL A 82 -15.40 -4.95 14.55
N TYR A 83 -14.83 -5.89 13.80
CA TYR A 83 -14.31 -7.16 14.32
C TYR A 83 -12.89 -7.04 14.91
N ARG A 84 -12.33 -5.81 14.95
CA ARG A 84 -11.00 -5.46 15.45
C ARG A 84 -11.12 -4.33 16.48
N PRO A 85 -11.72 -4.57 17.65
CA PRO A 85 -12.02 -3.51 18.62
C PRO A 85 -10.77 -2.74 19.08
N ASP A 86 -9.63 -3.42 19.16
CA ASP A 86 -8.32 -2.84 19.50
C ASP A 86 -7.87 -1.76 18.50
N VAL A 87 -8.01 -2.04 17.20
CA VAL A 87 -7.65 -1.11 16.12
C VAL A 87 -8.75 -0.08 15.90
N PHE A 88 -10.02 -0.48 16.01
CA PHE A 88 -11.18 0.40 15.89
C PHE A 88 -11.09 1.55 16.90
N GLN A 89 -10.82 1.26 18.18
CA GLN A 89 -10.70 2.30 19.19
C GLN A 89 -9.54 3.27 18.92
N GLN A 90 -8.39 2.77 18.45
CA GLN A 90 -7.27 3.64 18.07
C GLN A 90 -7.62 4.56 16.89
N ILE A 91 -8.31 4.03 15.88
CA ILE A 91 -8.74 4.79 14.71
C ILE A 91 -9.76 5.84 15.09
N ILE A 92 -10.78 5.50 15.89
CA ILE A 92 -11.81 6.44 16.33
C ILE A 92 -11.22 7.53 17.23
N ALA A 93 -10.29 7.18 18.13
CA ALA A 93 -9.64 8.16 19.01
C ALA A 93 -8.76 9.15 18.24
N ARG A 94 -8.05 8.70 17.20
CA ARG A 94 -7.18 9.57 16.38
C ARG A 94 -8.00 10.36 15.35
N GLY A 95 -8.85 9.67 14.59
CA GLY A 95 -9.46 10.17 13.36
C GLY A 95 -8.55 10.04 12.13
N PHE A 96 -9.08 10.45 10.98
CA PHE A 96 -8.41 10.44 9.67
C PHE A 96 -8.42 11.80 8.99
N GLU A 97 -8.63 12.88 9.75
CA GLU A 97 -8.47 14.23 9.23
C GLU A 97 -7.04 14.39 8.66
N PRO A 98 -6.88 15.02 7.48
CA PRO A 98 -5.59 15.07 6.77
C PRO A 98 -4.41 15.48 7.66
N GLU A 99 -4.59 16.51 8.48
CA GLU A 99 -3.60 17.04 9.41
C GLU A 99 -3.16 16.05 10.50
N LYS A 100 -4.04 15.11 10.87
CA LYS A 100 -3.77 14.09 11.89
C LYS A 100 -3.05 12.87 11.35
N ILE A 101 -3.05 12.66 10.04
CA ILE A 101 -2.42 11.48 9.41
C ILE A 101 -1.27 11.82 8.47
N LEU A 102 -1.06 13.09 8.15
CA LEU A 102 -0.02 13.51 7.21
C LEU A 102 1.40 13.19 7.69
N ASN A 103 1.62 13.32 9.00
CA ASN A 103 2.95 13.27 9.62
C ASN A 103 3.08 12.15 10.67
N VAL A 104 2.16 11.19 10.68
CA VAL A 104 2.23 10.03 11.60
C VAL A 104 2.88 8.84 10.91
N HIS A 105 3.26 7.84 11.71
CA HIS A 105 3.70 6.56 11.18
C HIS A 105 2.61 5.94 10.31
N ARG A 106 2.96 5.64 9.06
CA ARG A 106 2.03 5.08 8.07
C ARG A 106 2.71 4.14 7.09
N ARG A 107 1.95 3.15 6.63
CA ARG A 107 2.38 2.09 5.72
C ARG A 107 1.48 2.05 4.49
N HIS A 108 2.07 2.05 3.31
CA HIS A 108 1.42 2.04 2.00
C HIS A 108 1.81 0.78 1.26
N VAL A 109 0.93 -0.21 1.31
CA VAL A 109 1.19 -1.54 0.76
C VAL A 109 0.82 -1.58 -0.72
N VAL A 110 1.58 -2.33 -1.52
CA VAL A 110 1.17 -2.68 -2.88
C VAL A 110 -0.05 -3.60 -2.81
N THR A 111 -1.12 -3.22 -3.47
CA THR A 111 -2.35 -4.02 -3.50
C THR A 111 -2.82 -4.24 -4.93
N TYR A 112 -3.95 -4.91 -5.10
CA TYR A 112 -4.59 -5.15 -6.38
C TYR A 112 -6.11 -5.03 -6.24
N ARG A 113 -6.81 -4.86 -7.36
CA ARG A 113 -8.28 -4.87 -7.39
C ARG A 113 -8.80 -6.29 -7.29
N ASP A 114 -9.51 -6.60 -6.22
CA ASP A 114 -9.94 -7.96 -5.85
C ASP A 114 -11.43 -8.22 -6.13
N PHE A 115 -11.96 -7.73 -7.24
CA PHE A 115 -13.38 -7.91 -7.54
C PHE A 115 -13.69 -9.31 -8.09
N MET A 116 -14.84 -9.88 -7.69
CA MET A 116 -15.26 -11.25 -8.05
C MET A 116 -15.34 -11.51 -9.58
N ALA A 117 -15.69 -10.51 -10.39
CA ALA A 117 -15.69 -10.65 -11.86
C ALA A 117 -14.28 -10.69 -12.48
N ALA A 118 -13.23 -10.46 -11.68
CA ALA A 118 -11.82 -10.62 -12.05
C ALA A 118 -11.33 -12.07 -11.95
N TYR A 119 -12.05 -12.95 -11.24
CA TYR A 119 -11.71 -14.38 -11.22
C TYR A 119 -11.89 -14.96 -12.63
N GLY A 120 -10.77 -15.23 -13.30
CA GLY A 120 -10.74 -15.79 -14.65
C GLY A 120 -10.65 -14.76 -15.79
N LYS A 121 -10.60 -13.45 -15.51
CA LYS A 121 -10.34 -12.43 -16.54
C LYS A 121 -8.85 -12.07 -16.59
N LYS A 122 -8.20 -12.51 -17.66
CA LYS A 122 -6.75 -12.34 -17.91
C LYS A 122 -6.27 -10.88 -17.82
N GLU A 123 -7.09 -9.93 -18.28
CA GLU A 123 -6.76 -8.49 -18.30
C GLU A 123 -6.54 -7.89 -16.90
N LEU A 124 -7.22 -8.40 -15.87
CA LEU A 124 -7.06 -7.92 -14.49
C LEU A 124 -5.91 -8.64 -13.74
N ASP A 125 -5.46 -9.79 -14.24
CA ASP A 125 -4.22 -10.42 -13.77
C ASP A 125 -2.98 -9.65 -14.26
N GLU A 126 -3.08 -8.94 -15.40
CA GLU A 126 -1.99 -8.11 -15.94
C GLU A 126 -1.76 -6.83 -15.13
N GLU A 127 -2.81 -6.28 -14.50
CA GLU A 127 -2.68 -5.11 -13.59
C GLU A 127 -2.01 -5.46 -12.25
N ARG A 128 -1.92 -6.74 -11.89
CA ARG A 128 -1.26 -7.17 -10.65
C ARG A 128 0.24 -6.96 -10.76
N GLN A 129 0.78 -6.15 -9.85
CA GLN A 129 2.21 -5.83 -9.83
C GLN A 129 3.03 -6.92 -9.11
N LEU A 130 2.37 -7.75 -8.30
CA LEU A 130 2.98 -8.84 -7.52
C LEU A 130 2.09 -10.09 -7.53
N PRO A 131 2.67 -11.29 -7.31
CA PRO A 131 4.10 -11.56 -7.15
C PRO A 131 4.87 -11.58 -8.48
N ARG A 132 6.20 -11.39 -8.44
CA ARG A 132 7.08 -11.37 -9.62
C ARG A 132 8.44 -12.02 -9.37
N PHE A 133 8.98 -12.69 -10.38
CA PHE A 133 10.38 -13.14 -10.39
C PHE A 133 11.26 -12.01 -10.89
N LEU A 134 12.35 -11.73 -10.17
CA LEU A 134 13.28 -10.64 -10.48
C LEU A 134 14.35 -11.09 -11.48
N HIS A 135 13.93 -11.43 -12.70
CA HIS A 135 14.85 -11.68 -13.81
C HIS A 135 15.53 -10.41 -14.30
N GLU A 136 14.82 -9.30 -14.20
CA GLU A 136 15.23 -7.93 -14.52
C GLU A 136 14.67 -6.98 -13.44
N PRO A 137 15.11 -5.71 -13.39
CA PRO A 137 14.49 -4.73 -12.52
C PRO A 137 12.98 -4.64 -12.76
N HIS A 138 12.21 -4.67 -11.67
CA HIS A 138 10.75 -4.61 -11.72
C HIS A 138 10.26 -3.32 -11.04
N ASP A 139 9.47 -2.55 -11.78
CA ASP A 139 8.90 -1.30 -11.30
C ASP A 139 7.48 -1.52 -10.76
N VAL A 140 7.24 -1.00 -9.57
CA VAL A 140 5.97 -1.11 -8.85
C VAL A 140 5.50 0.27 -8.44
N ARG A 141 4.25 0.59 -8.78
CA ARG A 141 3.57 1.83 -8.43
C ARG A 141 2.84 1.67 -7.09
N ILE A 142 3.10 2.59 -6.17
CA ILE A 142 2.48 2.65 -4.84
C ILE A 142 1.83 4.01 -4.67
N GLN A 143 0.54 4.03 -4.35
CA GLN A 143 -0.16 5.26 -4.01
C GLN A 143 0.20 5.69 -2.58
N PHE A 144 0.96 6.77 -2.47
CA PHE A 144 1.48 7.29 -1.21
C PHE A 144 0.62 8.42 -0.63
N GLY A 145 -0.33 8.95 -1.40
CA GLY A 145 -1.11 10.12 -1.00
C GLY A 145 -0.24 11.37 -0.87
N LYS A 146 -0.55 12.26 0.06
CA LYS A 146 0.28 13.45 0.30
C LYS A 146 1.60 13.10 0.99
N ARG A 147 2.71 13.63 0.50
CA ARG A 147 4.06 13.49 1.08
C ARG A 147 4.12 14.11 2.47
N PRO A 148 4.85 13.51 3.44
CA PRO A 148 5.06 14.13 4.75
C PRO A 148 5.67 15.54 4.63
N GLU A 149 5.26 16.42 5.54
CA GLU A 149 5.78 17.79 5.68
C GLU A 149 6.81 17.91 6.80
N THR A 150 7.04 16.81 7.53
CA THR A 150 7.97 16.72 8.65
C THR A 150 9.15 15.82 8.31
N ASP A 151 10.23 15.99 9.07
CA ASP A 151 11.38 15.10 9.00
C ASP A 151 11.02 13.70 9.50
N GLY A 152 11.72 12.70 8.96
CA GLY A 152 11.53 11.31 9.31
C GLY A 152 12.29 10.39 8.38
N LYS A 153 12.05 9.08 8.53
CA LYS A 153 12.63 8.05 7.68
C LYS A 153 11.57 7.49 6.76
N LEU A 154 11.95 7.33 5.49
CA LEU A 154 11.15 6.63 4.51
C LEU A 154 11.82 5.29 4.19
N TRP A 155 11.06 4.22 4.31
CA TRP A 155 11.49 2.87 4.05
C TRP A 155 10.69 2.28 2.89
N VAL A 156 11.36 1.45 2.11
CA VAL A 156 10.71 0.49 1.23
C VAL A 156 10.98 -0.90 1.79
N SER A 157 9.94 -1.67 2.10
CA SER A 157 10.08 -3.03 2.59
C SER A 157 9.69 -4.02 1.51
N ALA A 158 10.55 -5.00 1.23
CA ALA A 158 10.32 -6.05 0.25
C ALA A 158 10.35 -7.44 0.92
N GLY A 159 9.33 -8.24 0.67
CA GLY A 159 9.21 -9.61 1.16
C GLY A 159 9.27 -10.64 0.04
N PHE A 160 9.96 -11.75 0.29
CA PHE A 160 10.29 -12.76 -0.71
C PHE A 160 9.80 -14.15 -0.31
N PHE A 161 9.35 -14.92 -1.31
CA PHE A 161 8.99 -16.33 -1.13
C PHE A 161 10.22 -17.17 -0.84
N ALA A 162 10.03 -18.30 -0.15
CA ALA A 162 11.07 -19.31 0.01
C ALA A 162 11.55 -19.79 -1.38
N GLY A 163 12.87 -19.91 -1.53
CA GLY A 163 13.50 -20.30 -2.77
C GLY A 163 14.98 -20.62 -2.55
N GLU A 164 15.58 -21.27 -3.55
CA GLU A 164 17.00 -21.58 -3.51
C GLU A 164 17.84 -20.29 -3.58
N GLY A 165 18.87 -20.19 -2.73
CA GLY A 165 19.76 -19.03 -2.69
C GLY A 165 19.14 -17.76 -2.07
N LEU A 166 17.96 -17.86 -1.43
CA LEU A 166 17.27 -16.70 -0.88
C LEU A 166 18.07 -16.01 0.24
N LYS A 167 18.85 -16.75 1.03
CA LYS A 167 19.61 -16.18 2.16
C LYS A 167 20.80 -15.36 1.68
N GLU A 168 21.40 -15.77 0.57
CA GLU A 168 22.59 -15.17 -0.03
C GLU A 168 22.26 -14.10 -1.07
N ALA A 169 20.99 -13.99 -1.49
CA ALA A 169 20.54 -13.00 -2.45
C ALA A 169 20.70 -11.58 -1.89
N GLU A 170 21.22 -10.68 -2.71
CA GLU A 170 21.23 -9.25 -2.42
C GLU A 170 20.29 -8.53 -3.38
N PHE A 171 19.66 -7.47 -2.90
CA PHE A 171 18.71 -6.69 -3.67
C PHE A 171 19.11 -5.21 -3.67
N GLN A 172 18.66 -4.51 -4.70
CA GLN A 172 18.73 -3.06 -4.78
C GLN A 172 17.34 -2.49 -4.98
N VAL A 173 17.09 -1.34 -4.37
CA VAL A 173 15.83 -0.62 -4.46
C VAL A 173 16.09 0.83 -4.86
N ARG A 174 15.22 1.37 -5.72
CA ARG A 174 15.15 2.79 -6.04
C ARG A 174 13.74 3.31 -5.85
N LEU A 175 13.60 4.51 -5.28
CA LEU A 175 12.34 5.24 -5.22
C LEU A 175 12.41 6.43 -6.17
N ASN A 176 11.53 6.46 -7.18
CA ASN A 176 11.50 7.49 -8.22
C ASN A 176 12.89 7.77 -8.82
N GLY A 177 13.69 6.71 -9.00
CA GLY A 177 15.06 6.78 -9.53
C GLY A 177 16.16 7.02 -8.48
N ALA A 178 15.84 7.45 -7.26
CA ALA A 178 16.82 7.64 -6.19
C ALA A 178 17.17 6.31 -5.51
N GLU A 179 18.46 6.03 -5.33
CA GLU A 179 18.93 4.79 -4.72
C GLU A 179 18.67 4.75 -3.21
N ALA A 180 18.43 3.53 -2.70
CA ALA A 180 18.41 3.27 -1.28
C ALA A 180 19.76 3.61 -0.64
N LEU A 181 19.70 4.27 0.52
CA LEU A 181 20.84 4.69 1.33
C LEU A 181 21.41 3.52 2.14
N SER A 182 20.55 2.62 2.58
CA SER A 182 20.89 1.47 3.41
C SER A 182 19.86 0.37 3.25
N ALA A 183 20.20 -0.84 3.68
CA ALA A 183 19.31 -1.99 3.72
C ALA A 183 19.49 -2.74 5.04
N GLU A 184 18.41 -3.29 5.59
CA GLU A 184 18.45 -4.12 6.79
C GLU A 184 17.42 -5.26 6.73
N GLU A 185 17.78 -6.39 7.33
CA GLU A 185 16.89 -7.55 7.46
C GLU A 185 15.80 -7.26 8.50
N LEU A 186 14.58 -7.65 8.17
CA LEU A 186 13.45 -7.61 9.09
C LEU A 186 13.42 -8.92 9.89
N SER A 187 13.29 -8.79 11.21
CA SER A 187 13.32 -9.92 12.15
C SER A 187 12.09 -10.82 12.05
N ASP A 188 10.94 -10.28 11.64
CA ASP A 188 9.71 -11.04 11.40
C ASP A 188 9.23 -10.91 9.94
N PRO A 189 9.77 -11.71 9.01
CA PRO A 189 9.33 -11.68 7.62
C PRO A 189 7.89 -12.17 7.43
N LYS A 190 7.32 -12.90 8.40
CA LYS A 190 5.94 -13.40 8.29
C LYS A 190 4.92 -12.27 8.39
N ALA A 191 5.26 -11.16 9.05
CA ALA A 191 4.43 -9.95 9.10
C ALA A 191 4.19 -9.30 7.72
N PHE A 192 4.95 -9.70 6.69
CA PHE A 192 4.88 -9.17 5.33
C PHE A 192 4.19 -10.16 4.39
N GLY A 193 3.00 -10.66 4.76
CA GLY A 193 2.24 -11.58 3.94
C GLY A 193 2.75 -13.03 3.95
N GLY A 194 3.38 -13.45 5.07
CA GLY A 194 3.89 -14.80 5.25
C GLY A 194 5.19 -15.10 4.50
N MET A 195 5.98 -14.07 4.21
CA MET A 195 7.22 -14.20 3.44
C MET A 195 8.31 -14.95 4.22
N ALA A 196 9.21 -15.59 3.49
CA ALA A 196 10.31 -16.36 4.07
C ALA A 196 11.50 -15.48 4.47
N ARG A 197 11.65 -14.34 3.79
CA ARG A 197 12.64 -13.29 4.08
C ARG A 197 12.03 -11.94 3.77
N ALA A 198 12.39 -10.92 4.53
CA ALA A 198 11.97 -9.55 4.28
C ALA A 198 13.14 -8.61 4.59
N VAL A 199 13.35 -7.65 3.69
CA VAL A 199 14.42 -6.66 3.78
C VAL A 199 13.79 -5.28 3.63
N ARG A 200 14.19 -4.32 4.44
CA ARG A 200 13.79 -2.91 4.26
C ARG A 200 14.96 -2.05 3.84
N PHE A 201 14.67 -1.06 3.02
CA PHE A 201 15.62 -0.19 2.35
C PHE A 201 15.30 1.25 2.72
N GLN A 202 16.23 1.96 3.36
CA GLN A 202 16.04 3.37 3.65
C GLN A 202 16.21 4.14 2.34
N VAL A 203 15.22 4.94 1.96
CA VAL A 203 15.28 5.78 0.76
C VAL A 203 15.25 7.26 1.16
N PRO A 204 15.81 8.17 0.34
CA PRO A 204 15.72 9.59 0.62
C PRO A 204 14.26 10.05 0.68
N LEU A 205 13.86 10.72 1.76
CA LEU A 205 12.49 11.27 1.88
C LEU A 205 12.19 12.29 0.76
N SER A 206 13.21 13.00 0.28
CA SER A 206 13.12 13.92 -0.86
C SER A 206 12.79 13.23 -2.19
N ALA A 207 12.97 11.91 -2.29
CA ALA A 207 12.62 11.15 -3.48
C ALA A 207 11.11 10.86 -3.54
N ALA A 208 10.39 10.91 -2.42
CA ALA A 208 8.93 10.74 -2.43
C ALA A 208 8.24 11.98 -3.02
N LYS A 209 7.14 11.73 -3.74
CA LYS A 209 6.24 12.76 -4.26
C LYS A 209 4.82 12.51 -3.79
N ASP A 210 3.98 13.53 -3.94
CA ASP A 210 2.53 13.38 -3.77
C ASP A 210 1.99 12.37 -4.80
N GLY A 211 1.03 11.56 -4.37
CA GLY A 211 0.37 10.59 -5.23
C GLY A 211 1.20 9.33 -5.49
N LEU A 212 1.14 8.86 -6.74
CA LEU A 212 1.76 7.61 -7.17
C LEU A 212 3.28 7.70 -7.22
N ASN A 213 3.96 6.85 -6.46
CA ASN A 213 5.41 6.72 -6.46
C ASN A 213 5.81 5.41 -7.16
N THR A 214 6.97 5.41 -7.84
CA THR A 214 7.52 4.20 -8.47
C THR A 214 8.67 3.67 -7.62
N VAL A 215 8.54 2.43 -7.16
CA VAL A 215 9.60 1.66 -6.52
C VAL A 215 10.13 0.66 -7.54
N SER A 216 11.41 0.78 -7.87
CA SER A 216 12.13 -0.21 -8.67
C SER A 216 12.85 -1.18 -7.74
N ILE A 217 12.66 -2.48 -7.92
CA ILE A 217 13.37 -3.53 -7.18
C ILE A 217 14.10 -4.46 -8.16
N ALA A 218 15.35 -4.80 -7.84
CA ALA A 218 16.14 -5.70 -8.67
C ALA A 218 17.03 -6.60 -7.82
N MET A 219 17.44 -7.73 -8.41
CA MET A 219 18.58 -8.49 -7.92
C MET A 219 19.85 -7.62 -8.02
N ARG A 220 20.64 -7.58 -6.96
CA ARG A 220 22.00 -7.03 -6.96
C ARG A 220 23.01 -8.14 -7.20
N SER A 221 22.83 -9.27 -6.53
CA SER A 221 23.65 -10.48 -6.68
C SER A 221 22.87 -11.72 -6.20
N GLY A 222 23.31 -12.92 -6.58
CA GLY A 222 22.68 -14.18 -6.21
C GLY A 222 21.69 -14.73 -7.25
N LYS A 223 20.97 -15.79 -6.86
CA LYS A 223 19.97 -16.45 -7.73
C LYS A 223 18.69 -15.60 -7.84
N VAL A 224 17.99 -15.68 -8.96
CA VAL A 224 16.70 -15.00 -9.16
C VAL A 224 15.72 -15.36 -8.04
N GLN A 225 15.16 -14.34 -7.39
CA GLN A 225 14.17 -14.50 -6.32
C GLN A 225 12.79 -14.03 -6.76
N ARG A 226 11.77 -14.49 -6.04
CA ARG A 226 10.39 -14.08 -6.25
C ARG A 226 9.95 -13.12 -5.15
N VAL A 227 9.70 -11.86 -5.51
CA VAL A 227 9.12 -10.88 -4.61
C VAL A 227 7.61 -11.10 -4.50
N GLY A 228 7.11 -11.12 -3.28
CA GLY A 228 5.70 -11.29 -2.95
C GLY A 228 5.09 -10.11 -2.21
N TRP A 229 5.89 -9.29 -1.55
CA TRP A 229 5.43 -8.12 -0.80
C TRP A 229 6.25 -6.89 -1.13
N LEU A 230 5.61 -5.74 -1.26
CA LEU A 230 6.25 -4.43 -1.29
C LEU A 230 5.37 -3.40 -0.58
N GLU A 231 6.00 -2.50 0.17
CA GLU A 231 5.34 -1.35 0.77
C GLU A 231 6.30 -0.17 0.94
N MET A 232 5.74 1.03 1.03
CA MET A 232 6.43 2.22 1.51
C MET A 232 5.98 2.52 2.94
N GLU A 233 6.91 2.82 3.83
CA GLU A 233 6.65 3.14 5.24
C GLU A 233 7.32 4.45 5.61
N PHE A 234 6.53 5.41 6.09
CA PHE A 234 7.05 6.63 6.69
C PHE A 234 7.01 6.53 8.21
N VAL A 235 8.14 6.79 8.84
CA VAL A 235 8.28 6.89 10.29
C VAL A 235 8.73 8.32 10.63
N PRO A 236 7.92 9.12 11.32
CA PRO A 236 8.31 10.48 11.69
C PRO A 236 9.53 10.47 12.63
N ALA A 237 10.33 11.54 12.59
CA ALA A 237 11.36 11.73 13.60
C ALA A 237 10.72 11.85 15.00
N GLU A 238 11.37 11.29 16.01
CA GLU A 238 10.96 11.55 17.40
C GLU A 238 11.02 13.06 17.65
N LYS A 239 9.93 13.63 18.16
CA LYS A 239 9.97 15.02 18.61
C LYS A 239 10.93 15.07 19.79
N SER A 240 12.03 15.79 19.63
CA SER A 240 12.84 16.21 20.77
C SER A 240 11.93 17.12 21.61
N GLU A 241 11.51 16.64 22.78
CA GLU A 241 10.84 17.49 23.78
C GLU A 241 11.80 18.55 24.33
#